data_AF-A0A661TM65-F1
#
_entry.id   AF-A0A661TM65-F1
#
_cell.length_a   1.000
_cell.length_b   1.000
_cell.length_c   1.000
_cell.angle_alpha   90.00
_cell.angle_beta   90.00
_cell.angle_gamma   90.00
#
_symmetry.space_group_name_H-M   'P 1'
#
loop_
_entity.id
_entity.type
_entity.pdbx_description
1 polymer ?
#
loop_
_entity_poly.entity_id
_entity_poly.type
_entity_poly.pdbx_seq_one_letter_code
_entity_poly.pdbx_strand_id
1 'polypeptide(L)'
;MFQGWAYPSSYISVIKDGIEETREVAAVNASFNINIYDLTQGVYTFGLWAEDKDKRKSITESFTFYVKDGTKTEIYEIIIPPTIQLNKASVEPGEIIEVFGYSAPFSAIEAWMYPNKSNLTDLEIIKKQSVANDSGRWSIFFNTVDVVSGQYKIKAKTRIETVGESDFSYALDCGVGVEAGEGICQGADLNGDGKVNLTDFSILLYYWGTDDECADQNKDGTVNLTDFSIMMYYWTG
;
A
#
# COMPACT_ATOMS: atom_id res chain seq x y z
N MET A 1 0.65 26.05 -2.00
CA MET A 1 0.22 25.76 -0.61
C MET A 1 -0.56 24.46 -0.62
N PHE A 2 -0.23 23.54 0.28
CA PHE A 2 -0.94 22.28 0.47
C PHE A 2 -1.65 22.32 1.82
N GLN A 3 -2.93 21.97 1.85
CA GLN A 3 -3.74 21.95 3.07
C GLN A 3 -4.55 20.66 3.15
N GLY A 4 -4.57 20.06 4.33
CA GLY A 4 -5.24 18.79 4.52
C GLY A 4 -5.15 18.23 5.93
N TRP A 5 -5.36 16.91 6.02
CA TRP A 5 -5.28 16.13 7.24
C TRP A 5 -4.34 14.94 7.06
N ALA A 6 -3.48 14.71 8.06
CA ALA A 6 -2.58 13.58 8.15
C ALA A 6 -2.85 12.80 9.44
N TYR A 7 -1.84 12.60 10.29
CA TYR A 7 -2.00 11.97 11.61
C TYR A 7 -1.64 12.96 12.73
N PRO A 8 -2.17 12.81 13.96
CA PRO A 8 -1.88 13.74 15.05
C PRO A 8 -0.38 13.82 15.36
N SER A 9 0.19 15.03 15.22
CA SER A 9 1.59 15.29 15.52
C SER A 9 2.59 14.42 14.74
N SER A 10 2.22 13.96 13.54
CA SER A 10 3.09 13.21 12.64
C SER A 10 3.91 14.12 11.72
N TYR A 11 5.06 13.62 11.27
CA TYR A 11 5.80 14.26 10.18
C TYR A 11 5.09 14.02 8.84
N ILE A 12 5.10 15.06 8.01
CA ILE A 12 4.67 15.05 6.61
C ILE A 12 5.88 15.44 5.78
N SER A 13 6.34 14.53 4.92
CA SER A 13 7.42 14.82 3.98
C SER A 13 6.81 15.28 2.65
N VAL A 14 7.36 16.36 2.11
CA VAL A 14 7.02 16.87 0.78
C VAL A 14 8.18 16.56 -0.15
N ILE A 15 7.87 15.87 -1.24
CA ILE A 15 8.79 15.55 -2.32
C ILE A 15 8.46 16.49 -3.48
N LYS A 16 9.46 17.16 -4.05
CA LYS A 16 9.35 17.95 -5.28
C LYS A 16 10.22 17.30 -6.34
N ASP A 17 9.60 16.86 -7.43
CA ASP A 17 10.26 16.22 -8.57
C ASP A 17 11.23 15.08 -8.18
N GLY A 18 10.80 14.26 -7.22
CA GLY A 18 11.54 13.09 -6.74
C GLY A 18 12.56 13.37 -5.62
N ILE A 19 12.73 14.62 -5.19
CA ILE A 19 13.66 15.01 -4.13
C ILE A 19 12.87 15.54 -2.91
N GLU A 20 13.25 15.15 -1.69
CA GLU A 20 12.63 15.70 -0.49
C GLU A 20 12.91 17.22 -0.40
N GLU A 21 11.84 18.00 -0.39
CA GLU A 21 11.86 19.47 -0.38
C GLU A 21 11.79 20.01 1.04
N THR A 22 10.85 19.50 1.84
CA THR A 22 10.67 19.91 3.24
C THR A 22 9.97 18.82 4.03
N ARG A 23 10.04 18.94 5.36
CA ARG A 23 9.31 18.11 6.30
C ARG A 23 8.62 18.99 7.33
N GLU A 24 7.31 18.83 7.43
CA GLU A 24 6.46 19.60 8.34
C GLU A 24 5.80 18.68 9.37
N VAL A 25 5.25 19.26 10.44
CA VAL A 25 4.55 18.50 11.47
C VAL A 25 3.07 18.85 11.45
N ALA A 26 2.21 17.83 11.35
CA ALA A 26 0.77 17.99 11.47
C ALA A 26 0.39 18.46 12.88
N ALA A 27 -0.66 19.26 12.99
CA ALA A 27 -1.18 19.69 14.28
C ALA A 27 -1.79 18.51 15.07
N VAL A 28 -2.13 18.75 16.34
CA VAL A 28 -2.74 17.73 17.22
C VAL A 28 -4.09 17.23 16.68
N ASN A 29 -4.83 18.08 15.97
CA ASN A 29 -6.06 17.72 15.27
C ASN A 29 -5.80 17.08 13.88
N ALA A 30 -4.56 16.67 13.60
CA ALA A 30 -4.05 16.16 12.33
C ALA A 30 -4.08 17.12 11.13
N SER A 31 -4.57 18.34 11.27
CA SER A 31 -4.54 19.30 10.16
C SER A 31 -3.12 19.77 9.83
N PHE A 32 -2.87 20.10 8.57
CA PHE A 32 -1.61 20.69 8.12
C PHE A 32 -1.85 21.81 7.11
N ASN A 33 -0.91 22.75 7.07
CA ASN A 33 -0.77 23.75 6.02
C ASN A 33 0.72 23.89 5.69
N ILE A 34 1.09 23.57 4.45
CA ILE A 34 2.48 23.56 4.00
C ILE A 34 2.64 24.57 2.85
N ASN A 35 3.60 25.47 3.02
CA ASN A 35 3.92 26.48 2.02
C ASN A 35 5.26 26.16 1.36
N ILE A 36 5.26 26.15 0.03
CA ILE A 36 6.46 26.05 -0.79
C ILE A 36 6.59 27.39 -1.52
N TYR A 37 7.75 28.02 -1.39
CA TYR A 37 8.05 29.35 -1.91
C TYR A 37 9.09 29.26 -3.04
N ASP A 38 9.34 30.40 -3.69
CA ASP A 38 10.43 30.59 -4.66
C ASP A 38 10.43 29.57 -5.81
N LEU A 39 9.23 29.12 -6.21
CA LEU A 39 9.03 28.28 -7.38
C LEU A 39 9.03 29.14 -8.64
N THR A 40 9.88 28.78 -9.60
CA THR A 40 9.84 29.34 -10.95
C THR A 40 8.60 28.85 -11.71
N GLN A 41 8.23 29.51 -12.82
CA GLN A 41 7.16 28.97 -13.66
C GLN A 41 7.54 27.59 -14.24
N GLY A 42 6.63 26.64 -14.23
CA GLY A 42 6.90 25.28 -14.70
C GLY A 42 5.87 24.26 -14.27
N VAL A 43 5.97 23.05 -14.82
CA VAL A 43 5.20 21.89 -14.33
C VAL A 43 6.01 21.25 -13.20
N TYR A 44 5.35 21.04 -12.07
CA TYR A 44 5.93 20.37 -10.91
C TYR A 44 5.13 19.14 -10.55
N THR A 45 5.81 18.11 -10.07
CA THR A 45 5.19 16.99 -9.37
C THR A 45 5.55 17.05 -7.91
N PHE A 46 4.53 17.14 -7.06
CA PHE A 46 4.68 17.09 -5.61
C PHE A 46 4.15 15.77 -5.06
N GLY A 47 4.95 15.12 -4.22
CA GLY A 47 4.54 13.93 -3.47
C GLY A 47 4.41 14.26 -1.98
N LEU A 48 3.32 13.88 -1.33
CA LEU A 48 3.11 14.03 0.11
C LEU A 48 2.93 12.65 0.73
N TRP A 49 3.68 12.35 1.78
CA TRP A 49 3.45 11.17 2.63
C TRP A 49 3.69 11.52 4.09
N ALA A 50 3.04 10.78 5.00
CA ALA A 50 3.18 10.98 6.43
C ALA A 50 3.78 9.76 7.13
N GLU A 51 4.48 10.00 8.23
CA GLU A 51 5.06 8.99 9.12
C GLU A 51 4.30 8.96 10.43
N ASP A 52 3.68 7.84 10.78
CA ASP A 52 2.97 7.72 12.05
C ASP A 52 3.90 7.58 13.27
N LYS A 53 3.30 7.52 14.47
CA LYS A 53 4.03 7.42 15.74
C LYS A 53 4.85 6.14 15.88
N ASP A 54 4.49 5.09 15.14
CA ASP A 54 5.17 3.79 15.11
C ASP A 54 6.13 3.66 13.92
N LYS A 55 6.47 4.79 13.26
CA LYS A 55 7.41 4.86 12.13
C LYS A 55 6.93 4.18 10.85
N ARG A 56 5.63 3.91 10.72
CA ARG A 56 5.04 3.45 9.45
C ARG A 56 4.78 4.65 8.54
N LYS A 57 4.88 4.41 7.24
CA LYS A 57 4.64 5.44 6.23
C LYS A 57 3.29 5.21 5.55
N SER A 58 2.63 6.30 5.16
CA SER A 58 1.55 6.27 4.19
C SER A 58 2.09 5.93 2.80
N ILE A 59 1.19 5.63 1.87
CA ILE A 59 1.52 5.80 0.45
C ILE A 59 1.77 7.29 0.14
N THR A 60 2.41 7.58 -0.99
CA THR A 60 2.67 8.95 -1.44
C THR A 60 1.52 9.46 -2.31
N GLU A 61 0.84 10.48 -1.83
CA GLU A 61 -0.13 11.27 -2.60
C GLU A 61 0.60 12.18 -3.58
N SER A 62 0.33 12.04 -4.88
CA SER A 62 1.07 12.76 -5.93
C SER A 62 0.19 13.77 -6.68
N PHE A 63 0.67 15.01 -6.78
CA PHE A 63 -0.01 16.11 -7.45
C PHE A 63 0.89 16.71 -8.52
N THR A 64 0.46 16.67 -9.79
CA THR A 64 1.19 17.29 -10.90
C THR A 64 0.39 18.45 -11.48
N PHE A 65 0.96 19.65 -11.46
CA PHE A 65 0.30 20.85 -11.99
C PHE A 65 1.31 21.91 -12.44
N TYR A 66 0.84 22.83 -13.29
CA TYR A 66 1.61 23.98 -13.74
C TYR A 66 1.55 25.11 -12.73
N VAL A 67 2.70 25.59 -12.28
CA VAL A 67 2.88 26.78 -11.46
C VAL A 67 3.21 27.95 -12.38
N LYS A 68 2.44 29.04 -12.26
CA LYS A 68 2.71 30.30 -12.96
C LYS A 68 3.44 31.26 -12.03
N ASP A 69 4.49 31.89 -12.54
CA ASP A 69 5.26 32.87 -11.77
C ASP A 69 4.39 34.05 -11.29
N GLY A 70 4.68 34.54 -10.09
CA GLY A 70 3.93 35.61 -9.41
C GLY A 70 2.50 35.24 -8.98
N THR A 71 2.11 33.96 -8.99
CA THR A 71 0.78 33.50 -8.56
C THR A 71 0.84 32.58 -7.34
N LYS A 72 -0.30 32.45 -6.64
CA LYS A 72 -0.47 31.48 -5.55
C LYS A 72 -1.35 30.33 -6.04
N THR A 73 -0.81 29.11 -6.01
CA THR A 73 -1.57 27.88 -6.23
C THR A 73 -1.85 27.20 -4.89
N GLU A 74 -3.09 26.78 -4.70
CA GLU A 74 -3.57 26.13 -3.47
C GLU A 74 -4.20 24.78 -3.81
N ILE A 75 -3.81 23.74 -3.09
CA ILE A 75 -4.46 22.44 -3.09
C ILE A 75 -4.97 22.21 -1.67
N TYR A 76 -6.28 22.04 -1.56
CA TYR A 76 -6.99 21.90 -0.30
C TYR A 76 -7.65 20.52 -0.20
N GLU A 77 -8.15 20.20 1.00
CA GLU A 77 -8.87 18.95 1.28
C GLU A 77 -8.06 17.66 1.01
N ILE A 78 -6.74 17.74 1.12
CA ILE A 78 -5.87 16.56 1.03
C ILE A 78 -6.11 15.69 2.26
N ILE A 79 -6.37 14.40 2.07
CA ILE A 79 -6.45 13.44 3.17
C ILE A 79 -5.36 12.40 2.93
N ILE A 80 -4.32 12.42 3.77
CA ILE A 80 -3.27 11.40 3.68
C ILE A 80 -3.88 10.04 4.06
N PRO A 81 -3.74 9.00 3.23
CA PRO A 81 -4.26 7.66 3.50
C PRO A 81 -3.80 7.12 4.85
N PRO A 82 -4.56 6.22 5.50
CA PRO A 82 -4.15 5.68 6.78
C PRO A 82 -2.87 4.84 6.62
N THR A 83 -2.01 4.84 7.64
CA THR A 83 -1.00 3.77 7.75
C THR A 83 -1.72 2.46 8.08
N ILE A 84 -1.08 1.33 7.77
CA ILE A 84 -1.66 0.01 7.95
C ILE A 84 -0.58 -0.98 8.37
N GLN A 85 -0.95 -1.92 9.23
CA GLN A 85 -0.15 -3.06 9.66
C GLN A 85 -1.09 -4.19 10.10
N LEU A 86 -0.62 -5.43 9.94
CA LEU A 86 -1.27 -6.63 10.48
C LEU A 86 -0.57 -7.06 11.78
N ASN A 87 -1.32 -7.57 12.75
CA ASN A 87 -0.72 -8.21 13.93
C ASN A 87 -0.02 -9.52 13.58
N LYS A 88 -0.56 -10.23 12.59
CA LYS A 88 -0.02 -11.47 12.02
C LYS A 88 -0.24 -11.41 10.50
N ALA A 89 0.78 -11.77 9.74
CA ALA A 89 0.65 -11.88 8.29
C ALA A 89 -0.14 -13.15 7.90
N SER A 90 0.04 -14.25 8.64
CA SER A 90 -0.70 -15.49 8.45
C SER A 90 -1.42 -15.96 9.70
N VAL A 91 -2.58 -16.58 9.47
CA VAL A 91 -3.42 -17.15 10.52
C VAL A 91 -4.02 -18.48 10.09
N GLU A 92 -4.32 -19.34 11.06
CA GLU A 92 -5.13 -20.54 10.80
C GLU A 92 -6.61 -20.16 10.57
N PRO A 93 -7.38 -20.94 9.78
CA PRO A 93 -8.81 -20.69 9.61
C PRO A 93 -9.56 -20.63 10.94
N GLY A 94 -10.34 -19.56 11.14
CA GLY A 94 -11.07 -19.29 12.39
C GLY A 94 -10.34 -18.38 13.38
N GLU A 95 -9.05 -18.08 13.16
CA GLU A 95 -8.36 -17.05 13.93
C GLU A 95 -8.76 -15.63 13.49
N ILE A 96 -8.37 -14.65 14.31
CA ILE A 96 -8.62 -13.24 14.06
C ILE A 96 -7.34 -12.56 13.57
N ILE A 97 -7.46 -11.84 12.45
CA ILE A 97 -6.45 -10.89 11.98
C ILE A 97 -6.85 -9.50 12.48
N GLU A 98 -5.95 -8.86 13.24
CA GLU A 98 -6.07 -7.45 13.59
C GLU A 98 -5.32 -6.62 12.57
N VAL A 99 -6.02 -5.64 12.00
CA VAL A 99 -5.50 -4.65 11.05
C VAL A 99 -5.56 -3.30 11.75
N PHE A 100 -4.44 -2.60 11.83
CA PHE A 100 -4.34 -1.38 12.61
C PHE A 100 -3.36 -0.37 12.01
N GLY A 101 -3.49 0.89 12.42
CA GLY A 101 -2.60 1.96 12.00
C GLY A 101 -3.04 3.31 12.54
N TYR A 102 -2.66 4.38 11.85
CA TYR A 102 -3.04 5.76 12.19
C TYR A 102 -3.72 6.45 11.02
N SER A 103 -4.60 7.39 11.37
CA SER A 103 -5.36 8.28 10.49
C SER A 103 -5.60 9.61 11.21
N ALA A 104 -6.35 10.53 10.60
CA ALA A 104 -6.90 11.68 11.28
C ALA A 104 -7.81 11.26 12.46
N PRO A 105 -7.83 11.99 13.59
CA PRO A 105 -8.69 11.67 14.73
C PRO A 105 -10.17 11.61 14.35
N PHE A 106 -10.89 10.65 14.94
CA PHE A 106 -12.33 10.48 14.76
C PHE A 106 -12.79 10.26 13.31
N SER A 107 -11.86 10.02 12.38
CA SER A 107 -12.20 9.68 10.99
C SER A 107 -12.74 8.26 10.91
N ALA A 108 -13.71 8.03 10.03
CA ALA A 108 -14.17 6.67 9.71
C ALA A 108 -13.10 5.95 8.89
N ILE A 109 -12.85 4.67 9.20
CA ILE A 109 -11.90 3.82 8.50
C ILE A 109 -12.67 2.68 7.87
N GLU A 110 -12.38 2.38 6.61
CA GLU A 110 -12.88 1.20 5.92
C GLU A 110 -11.71 0.34 5.46
N ALA A 111 -11.66 -0.91 5.91
CA ALA A 111 -10.67 -1.90 5.50
C ALA A 111 -11.32 -2.98 4.64
N TRP A 112 -10.60 -3.37 3.57
CA TRP A 112 -11.02 -4.36 2.59
C TRP A 112 -10.05 -5.53 2.65
N MET A 113 -10.57 -6.73 2.88
CA MET A 113 -9.84 -7.99 2.69
C MET A 113 -10.38 -8.68 1.44
N TYR A 114 -9.50 -9.06 0.51
CA TYR A 114 -9.89 -9.63 -0.78
C TYR A 114 -8.87 -10.67 -1.26
N PRO A 115 -9.27 -11.70 -2.02
CA PRO A 115 -8.35 -12.72 -2.54
C PRO A 115 -7.23 -12.09 -3.39
N ASN A 116 -6.01 -12.63 -3.33
CA ASN A 116 -4.89 -12.13 -4.13
C ASN A 116 -4.99 -12.56 -5.60
N LYS A 117 -5.91 -11.95 -6.35
CA LYS A 117 -6.12 -12.18 -7.80
C LYS A 117 -6.50 -10.90 -8.54
N SER A 118 -6.27 -10.87 -9.84
CA SER A 118 -6.46 -9.66 -10.67
C SER A 118 -7.93 -9.33 -10.97
N ASN A 119 -8.79 -10.34 -11.11
CA ASN A 119 -10.21 -10.16 -11.45
C ASN A 119 -11.07 -10.30 -10.19
N LEU A 120 -11.24 -9.21 -9.46
CA LEU A 120 -12.04 -9.14 -8.22
C LEU A 120 -13.48 -8.73 -8.51
N THR A 121 -14.42 -9.39 -7.85
CA THR A 121 -15.81 -8.94 -7.76
C THR A 121 -16.10 -8.37 -6.37
N ASP A 122 -17.03 -7.42 -6.26
CA ASP A 122 -17.38 -6.81 -4.96
C ASP A 122 -17.84 -7.82 -3.90
N LEU A 123 -18.40 -8.95 -4.32
CA LEU A 123 -18.86 -10.04 -3.44
C LEU A 123 -17.71 -10.79 -2.77
N GLU A 124 -16.51 -10.73 -3.34
CA GLU A 124 -15.30 -11.38 -2.81
C GLU A 124 -14.52 -10.47 -1.85
N ILE A 125 -14.97 -9.22 -1.69
CA ILE A 125 -14.34 -8.23 -0.82
C ILE A 125 -15.08 -8.21 0.51
N ILE A 126 -14.39 -8.64 1.56
CA ILE A 126 -14.87 -8.51 2.93
C ILE A 126 -14.53 -7.10 3.39
N LYS A 127 -15.56 -6.25 3.52
CA LYS A 127 -15.43 -4.85 3.97
C LYS A 127 -15.77 -4.76 5.45
N LYS A 128 -14.93 -4.07 6.22
CA LYS A 128 -15.14 -3.78 7.65
C LYS A 128 -14.87 -2.31 7.91
N GLN A 129 -15.53 -1.75 8.92
CA GLN A 129 -15.39 -0.34 9.28
C GLN A 129 -15.07 -0.17 10.77
N SER A 130 -14.36 0.90 11.09
CA SER A 130 -14.11 1.37 12.45
C SER A 130 -13.98 2.90 12.46
N VAL A 131 -13.65 3.48 13.61
CA VAL A 131 -13.37 4.90 13.77
C VAL A 131 -12.03 5.06 14.47
N ALA A 132 -11.18 5.96 13.97
CA ALA A 132 -9.93 6.30 14.62
C ALA A 132 -10.19 7.03 15.95
N ASN A 133 -9.41 6.73 16.99
CA ASN A 133 -9.55 7.42 18.27
C ASN A 133 -8.95 8.85 18.23
N ASP A 134 -8.98 9.54 19.35
CA ASP A 134 -8.43 10.89 19.53
C ASP A 134 -6.93 11.00 19.21
N SER A 135 -6.17 9.93 19.44
CA SER A 135 -4.76 9.84 19.10
C SER A 135 -4.49 9.52 17.61
N GLY A 136 -5.55 9.28 16.83
CA GLY A 136 -5.50 8.87 15.42
C GLY A 136 -5.37 7.37 15.21
N ARG A 137 -5.22 6.57 16.27
CA ARG A 137 -5.06 5.11 16.16
C ARG A 137 -6.39 4.46 15.81
N TRP A 138 -6.38 3.50 14.89
CA TRP A 138 -7.53 2.69 14.53
C TRP A 138 -7.17 1.20 14.54
N SER A 139 -8.18 0.34 14.69
CA SER A 139 -8.04 -1.11 14.61
C SER A 139 -9.34 -1.75 14.12
N ILE A 140 -9.21 -2.77 13.27
CA ILE A 140 -10.30 -3.56 12.68
C ILE A 140 -9.92 -5.04 12.79
N PHE A 141 -10.90 -5.88 13.15
CA PHE A 141 -10.71 -7.32 13.31
C PHE A 141 -11.44 -8.10 12.22
N PHE A 142 -10.71 -8.95 11.49
CA PHE A 142 -11.26 -9.90 10.53
C PHE A 142 -11.28 -11.29 11.15
N ASN A 143 -12.47 -11.84 11.38
CA ASN A 143 -12.63 -13.24 11.76
C ASN A 143 -12.58 -14.10 10.48
N THR A 144 -11.72 -15.11 10.47
CA THR A 144 -11.48 -15.97 9.30
C THR A 144 -12.29 -17.27 9.31
N VAL A 145 -13.26 -17.43 10.20
CA VAL A 145 -14.06 -18.67 10.33
C VAL A 145 -14.78 -19.08 9.03
N ASP A 146 -15.28 -18.10 8.28
CA ASP A 146 -15.98 -18.32 7.01
C ASP A 146 -15.10 -17.94 5.78
N VAL A 147 -13.80 -17.77 6.00
CA VAL A 147 -12.84 -17.41 4.96
C VAL A 147 -12.16 -18.68 4.48
N VAL A 148 -12.28 -18.96 3.18
CA VAL A 148 -11.62 -20.11 2.55
C VAL A 148 -10.10 -19.94 2.66
N SER A 149 -9.38 -21.03 2.90
CA SER A 149 -7.92 -20.98 2.94
C SER A 149 -7.34 -20.45 1.62
N GLY A 150 -6.34 -19.58 1.72
CA GLY A 150 -5.70 -18.96 0.56
C GLY A 150 -5.00 -17.64 0.87
N GLN A 151 -4.46 -17.02 -0.18
CA GLN A 151 -3.79 -15.72 -0.13
C GLN A 151 -4.79 -14.58 -0.33
N TYR A 152 -4.67 -13.57 0.50
CA TYR A 152 -5.49 -12.37 0.53
C TYR A 152 -4.61 -11.12 0.58
N LYS A 153 -5.22 -9.99 0.24
CA LYS A 153 -4.67 -8.66 0.47
C LYS A 153 -5.61 -7.86 1.33
N ILE A 154 -5.03 -7.03 2.20
CA ILE A 154 -5.75 -6.13 3.08
C ILE A 154 -5.27 -4.70 2.84
N LYS A 155 -6.20 -3.79 2.58
CA LYS A 155 -5.94 -2.35 2.46
C LYS A 155 -7.02 -1.55 3.20
N ALA A 156 -6.71 -0.33 3.60
CA ALA A 156 -7.64 0.54 4.31
C ALA A 156 -7.67 1.95 3.71
N LYS A 157 -8.81 2.62 3.77
CA LYS A 157 -8.94 4.04 3.44
C LYS A 157 -9.63 4.77 4.57
N THR A 158 -9.41 6.07 4.65
CA THR A 158 -10.07 6.93 5.64
C THR A 158 -11.13 7.80 4.98
N ARG A 159 -12.17 8.13 5.74
CA ARG A 159 -13.21 9.08 5.39
C ARG A 159 -13.35 10.11 6.50
N ILE A 160 -13.19 11.38 6.13
CA ILE A 160 -13.47 12.51 7.01
C ILE A 160 -14.83 13.07 6.60
N GLU A 161 -15.78 13.09 7.54
CA GLU A 161 -17.11 13.62 7.28
C GLU A 161 -17.02 15.06 6.77
N THR A 162 -17.86 15.42 5.79
CA THR A 162 -17.90 16.73 5.09
C THR A 162 -16.70 17.08 4.21
N VAL A 163 -15.60 16.33 4.28
CA VAL A 163 -14.40 16.53 3.44
C VAL A 163 -14.37 15.54 2.29
N GLY A 164 -14.30 14.24 2.57
CA GLY A 164 -14.14 13.22 1.54
C GLY A 164 -13.46 11.95 2.02
N GLU A 165 -12.96 11.18 1.06
CA GLU A 165 -12.22 9.93 1.29
C GLU A 165 -10.78 10.09 0.81
N SER A 166 -9.85 9.43 1.49
CA SER A 166 -8.49 9.25 0.99
C SER A 166 -8.44 8.16 -0.08
N ASP A 167 -7.31 8.08 -0.79
CA ASP A 167 -6.90 6.85 -1.44
C ASP A 167 -6.68 5.72 -0.41
N PHE A 168 -6.50 4.50 -0.91
CA PHE A 168 -6.17 3.36 -0.06
C PHE A 168 -4.72 3.42 0.42
N SER A 169 -4.48 2.87 1.61
CA SER A 169 -3.17 2.53 2.13
C SER A 169 -2.42 1.56 1.21
N TYR A 170 -1.20 1.20 1.60
CA TYR A 170 -0.56 -0.01 1.09
C TYR A 170 -1.52 -1.21 1.21
N ALA A 171 -1.47 -2.11 0.24
CA ALA A 171 -2.10 -3.41 0.33
C ALA A 171 -1.09 -4.38 0.96
N LEU A 172 -1.43 -4.93 2.12
CA LEU A 172 -0.62 -5.91 2.83
C LEU A 172 -1.08 -7.32 2.45
N ASP A 173 -0.14 -8.21 2.16
CA ASP A 173 -0.44 -9.62 1.94
C ASP A 173 -0.82 -10.31 3.26
N CYS A 174 -1.75 -11.25 3.17
CA CYS A 174 -2.28 -12.00 4.30
C CYS A 174 -2.62 -13.44 3.89
N GLY A 175 -2.23 -14.42 4.70
CA GLY A 175 -2.54 -15.84 4.46
C GLY A 175 -3.57 -16.37 5.45
N VAL A 176 -4.56 -17.10 4.96
CA VAL A 176 -5.51 -17.85 5.79
C VAL A 176 -5.27 -19.34 5.54
N GLY A 177 -4.77 -20.07 6.53
CA GLY A 177 -4.33 -21.46 6.40
C GLY A 177 -3.14 -21.66 5.45
N VAL A 178 -2.43 -20.59 5.09
CA VAL A 178 -1.22 -20.55 4.22
C VAL A 178 -0.31 -19.40 4.68
N GLU A 179 0.97 -19.42 4.30
CA GLU A 179 1.96 -18.37 4.63
C GLU A 179 1.80 -17.11 3.77
N ALA A 180 1.83 -15.93 4.35
CA ALA A 180 1.57 -14.65 3.67
C ALA A 180 2.82 -14.16 2.94
N GLY A 181 2.63 -13.51 1.79
CA GLY A 181 3.76 -12.97 1.02
C GLY A 181 4.52 -14.02 0.22
N GLU A 182 4.19 -15.31 0.38
CA GLU A 182 4.18 -16.25 -0.75
C GLU A 182 3.05 -15.80 -1.68
N GLY A 183 3.26 -14.65 -2.33
CA GLY A 183 2.47 -14.23 -3.46
C GLY A 183 2.41 -15.41 -4.39
N ILE A 184 1.20 -15.69 -4.92
CA ILE A 184 0.95 -16.93 -5.66
C ILE A 184 2.13 -17.17 -6.59
N CYS A 185 2.71 -16.14 -7.25
CA CYS A 185 4.10 -16.15 -7.72
C CYS A 185 4.71 -14.72 -7.73
N GLN A 186 5.91 -14.45 -7.19
CA GLN A 186 6.55 -13.11 -7.21
C GLN A 186 7.25 -12.77 -8.55
N GLY A 187 6.69 -13.25 -9.66
CA GLY A 187 7.33 -13.15 -10.97
C GLY A 187 8.60 -13.98 -11.02
N ALA A 188 9.69 -13.42 -11.56
CA ALA A 188 10.95 -14.13 -11.72
C ALA A 188 11.70 -14.39 -10.40
N ASP A 189 11.28 -13.76 -9.30
CA ASP A 189 11.76 -14.03 -7.94
C ASP A 189 10.91 -15.18 -7.39
N LEU A 190 11.35 -16.42 -7.63
CA LEU A 190 10.57 -17.61 -7.32
C LEU A 190 10.67 -18.00 -5.84
N ASN A 191 11.67 -17.50 -5.11
CA ASN A 191 11.80 -17.73 -3.67
C ASN A 191 11.32 -16.56 -2.79
N GLY A 192 10.96 -15.42 -3.40
CA GLY A 192 10.45 -14.23 -2.74
C GLY A 192 11.49 -13.49 -1.89
N ASP A 193 12.79 -13.62 -2.20
CA ASP A 193 13.87 -13.02 -1.42
C ASP A 193 14.19 -11.56 -1.79
N GLY A 194 13.45 -11.01 -2.76
CA GLY A 194 13.59 -9.66 -3.30
C GLY A 194 14.67 -9.54 -4.37
N LYS A 195 15.23 -10.65 -4.86
CA LYS A 195 16.22 -10.71 -5.94
C LYS A 195 15.85 -11.80 -6.93
N VAL A 196 16.35 -11.63 -8.15
CA VAL A 196 16.28 -12.66 -9.20
C VAL A 196 17.71 -13.09 -9.50
N ASN A 197 18.06 -14.29 -9.04
CA ASN A 197 19.41 -14.82 -9.11
C ASN A 197 19.44 -16.33 -9.39
N LEU A 198 20.60 -16.96 -9.16
CA LEU A 198 20.81 -18.38 -9.44
C LEU A 198 19.88 -19.29 -8.63
N THR A 199 19.43 -18.83 -7.46
CA THR A 199 18.48 -19.55 -6.61
C THR A 199 17.14 -19.68 -7.31
N ASP A 200 16.58 -18.57 -7.83
CA ASP A 200 15.33 -18.58 -8.61
C ASP A 200 15.46 -19.42 -9.86
N PHE A 201 16.59 -19.31 -10.56
CA PHE A 201 16.85 -20.15 -11.72
C PHE A 201 16.87 -21.65 -11.37
N SER A 202 17.42 -22.02 -10.21
CA SER A 202 17.39 -23.41 -9.75
C SER A 202 15.97 -23.91 -9.46
N ILE A 203 15.08 -23.01 -8.99
CA ILE A 203 13.66 -23.31 -8.78
C ILE A 203 12.94 -23.44 -10.12
N LEU A 204 13.20 -22.55 -11.09
CA LEU A 204 12.63 -22.66 -12.43
C LEU A 204 13.03 -23.96 -13.13
N LEU A 205 14.30 -24.38 -13.00
CA LEU A 205 14.77 -25.66 -13.53
C LEU A 205 14.15 -26.87 -12.82
N TYR A 206 13.86 -26.76 -11.53
CA TYR A 206 13.18 -27.82 -10.80
C TYR A 206 11.78 -28.09 -11.37
N TYR A 207 11.08 -27.05 -11.81
CA TYR A 207 9.75 -27.13 -12.43
C TYR A 207 9.77 -27.28 -13.95
N TRP A 208 10.92 -27.53 -14.57
CA TRP A 208 11.04 -27.57 -16.02
C TRP A 208 10.12 -28.62 -16.67
N GLY A 209 9.29 -28.19 -17.63
CA GLY A 209 8.33 -29.03 -18.33
C GLY A 209 7.04 -29.34 -17.55
N THR A 210 6.82 -28.69 -16.40
CA THR A 210 5.55 -28.75 -15.64
C THR A 210 4.65 -27.57 -15.96
N ASP A 211 3.45 -27.53 -15.38
CA ASP A 211 2.47 -26.43 -15.45
C ASP A 211 2.41 -25.64 -14.13
N ASP A 212 3.52 -25.63 -13.37
CA ASP A 212 3.61 -24.87 -12.13
C ASP A 212 3.29 -23.39 -12.37
N GLU A 213 2.31 -22.86 -11.64
CA GLU A 213 1.74 -21.52 -11.87
C GLU A 213 2.80 -20.40 -11.77
N CYS A 214 3.93 -20.69 -11.11
CA CYS A 214 4.97 -19.71 -10.80
C CYS A 214 6.17 -19.81 -11.67
N ALA A 215 6.65 -21.02 -11.90
CA ALA A 215 7.70 -21.18 -12.88
C ALA A 215 7.19 -20.89 -14.30
N ASP A 216 5.88 -21.04 -14.58
CA ASP A 216 5.24 -20.67 -15.85
C ASP A 216 4.93 -19.16 -15.88
N GLN A 217 5.99 -18.39 -16.15
CA GLN A 217 5.97 -16.92 -16.16
C GLN A 217 5.08 -16.35 -17.25
N ASN A 218 4.95 -17.03 -18.39
CA ASN A 218 4.12 -16.59 -19.51
C ASN A 218 2.70 -17.18 -19.49
N LYS A 219 2.43 -18.14 -18.60
CA LYS A 219 1.16 -18.84 -18.41
C LYS A 219 0.70 -19.60 -19.66
N ASP A 220 1.64 -20.18 -20.39
CA ASP A 220 1.36 -20.99 -21.59
C ASP A 220 1.06 -22.46 -21.29
N GLY A 221 1.15 -22.86 -20.01
CA GLY A 221 0.88 -24.19 -19.51
C GLY A 221 2.12 -25.10 -19.51
N THR A 222 3.32 -24.59 -19.79
CA THR A 222 4.56 -25.37 -19.72
C THR A 222 5.78 -24.52 -19.40
N VAL A 223 6.42 -24.76 -18.26
CA VAL A 223 7.71 -24.13 -17.90
C VAL A 223 8.78 -24.51 -18.91
N ASN A 224 9.24 -23.54 -19.69
CA ASN A 224 10.19 -23.75 -20.78
C ASN A 224 11.18 -22.59 -20.95
N LEU A 225 11.88 -22.58 -22.09
CA LEU A 225 12.90 -21.59 -22.39
C LEU A 225 12.34 -20.15 -22.44
N THR A 226 11.04 -20.01 -22.74
CA THR A 226 10.34 -18.72 -22.74
C THR A 226 10.27 -18.16 -21.33
N ASP A 227 9.92 -18.96 -20.33
CA ASP A 227 9.89 -18.55 -18.92
C ASP A 227 11.28 -18.19 -18.41
N PHE A 228 12.29 -18.97 -18.79
CA PHE A 228 13.67 -18.63 -18.51
C PHE A 228 14.07 -17.28 -19.13
N SER A 229 13.63 -16.99 -20.36
CA SER A 229 13.91 -15.70 -20.99
C SER A 229 13.27 -14.52 -20.26
N ILE A 230 12.08 -14.73 -19.67
CA ILE A 230 11.40 -13.75 -18.82
C ILE A 230 12.16 -13.57 -17.50
N MET A 231 12.61 -14.66 -16.89
CA MET A 231 13.45 -14.59 -15.67
C MET A 231 14.73 -13.80 -15.91
N MET A 232 15.43 -14.06 -17.03
CA MET A 232 16.66 -13.35 -17.38
C MET A 232 16.44 -11.86 -17.63
N TYR A 233 15.25 -11.46 -18.09
CA TYR A 233 14.89 -10.05 -18.23
C TYR A 233 14.84 -9.34 -16.86
N TYR A 234 14.41 -10.03 -15.81
CA TYR A 234 14.32 -9.49 -14.45
C TYR A 234 15.55 -9.75 -13.59
N TRP A 235 16.63 -10.30 -14.15
CA TRP A 235 17.83 -10.68 -13.41
C TRP A 235 18.47 -9.52 -12.66
N THR A 236 18.67 -9.68 -11.35
CA THR A 236 19.26 -8.64 -10.49
C THR A 236 20.66 -8.95 -9.99
N GLY A 237 21.11 -10.21 -10.13
CA GLY A 237 22.43 -10.66 -9.67
C GLY A 237 22.42 -11.38 -8.33
#